data_AF-A0A6B2LY55-F1
#
_entry.id   AF-A0A6B2LY55-F1
#
_cell.length_a   1.000
_cell.length_b   1.000
_cell.length_c   1.000
_cell.angle_alpha   90.00
_cell.angle_beta   90.00
_cell.angle_gamma   90.00
#
_symmetry.space_group_name_H-M   'P 1'
#
loop_
_entity.id
_entity.type
_entity.pdbx_description
1 polymer ?
#
loop_
_entity_poly.entity_id
_entity_poly.type
_entity_poly.pdbx_seq_one_letter_code
_entity_poly.pdbx_strand_id
1 'polypeptide(L)'
;MNRITLITTSSILLLAFQTSHALSYSWDNGEPSSNVWGDAANWNPDGVPTTNGDTAGFFGGSDLAINLVDGNYTINKYTDGFGGAGFVHTLYASAGGSLTVDINTAANADGLVNATGTSGSTLRFNNINLTVNNTLGGITYFKNNNSAGNIMLFDTTSRLTVNSLVQIEQAAGGEYQLNGILQPSLAAIRINSSNVSFGVGHNSSNFGQDFVLLGAAKVAVDGGTVLNTGRKFQVNTSNAELELNAADAVNDANIVVSGTNAFLVDVNADQNNMGDLIDIGGTLTIDLDPSVTLLAFDDSSAFESNWAGGTIAITGFQEGVIRFGTDANGLTLNQLTAIDGGAYSLDSSGFLTAVPEPSTFALLAGGLALGFIMVRRKRR
;
A
#
# COMPACT_ATOMS: atom_id res chain seq x y z
N MET A 1 33.30 -64.93 53.42
CA MET A 1 33.88 -63.58 53.53
C MET A 1 34.65 -63.30 52.24
N ASN A 2 34.05 -62.55 51.31
CA ASN A 2 34.70 -61.47 50.57
C ASN A 2 33.69 -60.88 49.57
N ARG A 3 33.59 -59.55 49.64
CA ARG A 3 32.56 -58.72 49.03
C ARG A 3 32.91 -58.44 47.57
N ILE A 4 31.96 -58.69 46.68
CA ILE A 4 31.77 -57.99 45.41
C ILE A 4 30.60 -57.03 45.76
N THR A 5 30.61 -55.72 45.50
CA THR A 5 30.40 -55.12 44.18
C THR A 5 30.38 -53.57 44.30
N LEU A 6 30.79 -52.93 43.20
CA LEU A 6 30.31 -51.66 42.63
C LEU A 6 30.77 -50.33 43.26
N ILE A 7 31.81 -49.78 42.64
CA ILE A 7 32.06 -48.35 42.54
C ILE A 7 30.91 -47.74 41.73
N THR A 8 30.14 -46.85 42.35
CA THR A 8 29.10 -46.06 41.68
C THR A 8 29.76 -44.93 40.89
N THR A 9 29.79 -45.07 39.56
CA THR A 9 30.14 -43.99 38.64
C THR A 9 28.95 -43.03 38.55
N SER A 10 29.03 -41.89 39.26
CA SER A 10 28.13 -40.77 39.05
C SER A 10 28.33 -40.23 37.63
N SER A 11 27.35 -40.45 36.77
CA SER A 11 27.32 -39.88 35.42
C SER A 11 26.80 -38.45 35.52
N ILE A 12 27.71 -37.47 35.46
CA ILE A 12 27.35 -36.06 35.27
C ILE A 12 26.94 -35.90 33.81
N LEU A 13 25.63 -35.82 33.56
CA LEU A 13 25.08 -35.45 32.27
C LEU A 13 25.18 -33.93 32.13
N LEU A 14 26.20 -33.45 31.42
CA LEU A 14 26.36 -32.03 31.11
C LEU A 14 25.36 -31.67 30.00
N LEU A 15 24.19 -31.14 30.38
CA LEU A 15 23.30 -30.44 29.45
C LEU A 15 24.00 -29.14 29.03
N ALA A 16 24.70 -29.15 27.90
CA ALA A 16 25.14 -27.92 27.27
C ALA A 16 23.91 -27.24 26.67
N PHE A 17 23.32 -26.30 27.42
CA PHE A 17 22.42 -25.31 26.83
C PHE A 17 23.26 -24.44 25.89
N GLN A 18 23.23 -24.73 24.60
CA GLN A 18 23.60 -23.75 23.60
C GLN A 18 22.49 -22.71 23.58
N THR A 19 22.69 -21.59 24.27
CA THR A 19 21.90 -20.39 24.00
C THR A 19 22.24 -19.97 22.58
N SER A 20 21.32 -20.14 21.63
CA SER A 20 21.46 -19.54 20.32
C SER A 20 21.49 -18.03 20.52
N HIS A 21 22.67 -17.44 20.38
CA HIS A 21 22.82 -15.99 20.42
C HIS A 21 22.37 -15.44 19.07
N ALA A 22 21.66 -14.32 19.09
CA ALA A 22 21.38 -13.53 17.89
C ALA A 22 22.70 -13.17 17.19
N LEU A 23 22.85 -13.55 15.92
CA LEU A 23 24.01 -13.23 15.11
C LEU A 23 23.65 -12.29 13.95
N SER A 24 24.65 -11.62 13.40
CA SER A 24 24.51 -10.81 12.18
C SER A 24 25.32 -11.47 11.08
N TYR A 25 24.63 -11.87 10.02
CA TYR A 25 25.20 -12.58 8.89
C TYR A 25 25.29 -11.64 7.68
N SER A 26 26.49 -11.48 7.14
CA SER A 26 26.71 -10.83 5.86
C SER A 26 26.94 -11.89 4.79
N TRP A 27 26.22 -11.80 3.68
CA TRP A 27 26.45 -12.61 2.50
C TRP A 27 27.80 -12.25 1.88
N ASP A 28 28.69 -13.23 1.77
CA ASP A 28 30.04 -13.06 1.22
C ASP A 28 30.33 -14.05 0.07
N ASN A 29 29.41 -14.98 -0.21
CA ASN A 29 29.54 -15.99 -1.27
C ASN A 29 30.84 -16.82 -1.13
N GLY A 30 31.14 -17.28 0.10
CA GLY A 30 32.30 -18.11 0.40
C GLY A 30 32.31 -19.48 -0.31
N GLU A 31 33.41 -20.22 -0.15
CA GLU A 31 33.69 -21.42 -0.94
C GLU A 31 33.09 -22.71 -0.31
N PRO A 32 32.42 -23.58 -1.09
CA PRO A 32 32.17 -23.46 -2.53
C PRO A 32 31.07 -22.42 -2.84
N SER A 33 31.36 -21.49 -3.74
CA SER A 33 30.41 -20.41 -4.06
C SER A 33 29.08 -20.97 -4.55
N SER A 34 28.03 -20.81 -3.76
CA SER A 34 26.68 -21.17 -4.16
C SER A 34 25.76 -19.98 -3.90
N ASN A 35 24.92 -19.59 -4.85
CA ASN A 35 23.98 -18.51 -4.62
C ASN A 35 22.75 -18.99 -3.82
N VAL A 36 22.95 -19.83 -2.80
CA VAL A 36 21.90 -20.57 -2.08
C VAL A 36 21.88 -20.16 -0.60
N TRP A 37 20.74 -19.64 -0.13
CA TRP A 37 20.57 -19.14 1.24
C TRP A 37 20.98 -20.17 2.31
N GLY A 38 20.60 -21.43 2.10
CA GLY A 38 20.81 -22.51 3.07
C GLY A 38 22.22 -23.07 3.14
N ASP A 39 23.14 -22.60 2.31
CA ASP A 39 24.53 -23.03 2.36
C ASP A 39 25.32 -22.10 3.29
N ALA A 40 25.79 -22.69 4.40
CA ALA A 40 26.43 -21.99 5.50
C ALA A 40 27.72 -21.27 5.09
N ALA A 41 28.39 -21.74 4.03
CA ALA A 41 29.64 -21.15 3.55
C ALA A 41 29.45 -19.80 2.86
N ASN A 42 28.23 -19.43 2.48
CA ASN A 42 27.95 -18.15 1.81
C ASN A 42 27.73 -16.97 2.76
N TRP A 43 27.75 -17.25 4.06
CA TRP A 43 27.52 -16.27 5.10
C TRP A 43 28.77 -16.12 5.95
N ASN A 44 29.02 -14.89 6.37
CA ASN A 44 30.02 -14.58 7.37
C ASN A 44 29.33 -13.99 8.61
N PRO A 45 29.51 -14.57 9.81
CA PRO A 45 30.25 -15.81 10.07
C PRO A 45 29.58 -17.04 9.43
N ASP A 46 30.37 -18.09 9.14
CA ASP A 46 29.86 -19.35 8.58
C ASP A 46 28.69 -19.89 9.41
N GLY A 47 27.55 -20.05 8.75
CA GLY A 47 26.28 -20.42 9.36
C GLY A 47 25.11 -20.01 8.49
N VAL A 48 23.89 -20.39 8.88
CA VAL A 48 22.68 -19.99 8.15
C VAL A 48 21.83 -19.13 9.07
N PRO A 49 21.43 -17.91 8.69
CA PRO A 49 20.47 -17.13 9.45
C PRO A 49 19.10 -17.81 9.38
N THR A 50 18.64 -18.35 10.52
CA THR A 50 17.40 -19.14 10.60
C THR A 50 16.50 -18.82 11.80
N THR A 51 16.90 -17.90 12.67
CA THR A 51 16.09 -17.51 13.84
C THR A 51 15.67 -16.05 13.80
N ASN A 52 14.58 -15.71 14.49
CA ASN A 52 14.10 -14.33 14.63
C ASN A 52 15.00 -13.43 15.51
N GLY A 53 16.13 -13.93 15.99
CA GLY A 53 17.23 -13.14 16.55
C GLY A 53 18.30 -12.78 15.51
N ASP A 54 18.40 -13.54 14.42
CA ASP A 54 19.45 -13.36 13.43
C ASP A 54 19.13 -12.22 12.47
N THR A 55 20.12 -11.41 12.12
CA THR A 55 20.00 -10.47 10.99
C THR A 55 20.77 -11.01 9.80
N ALA A 56 20.27 -10.75 8.60
CA ALA A 56 20.90 -11.13 7.35
C ALA A 56 21.07 -9.91 6.46
N GLY A 57 22.10 -9.90 5.63
CA GLY A 57 22.25 -8.82 4.66
C GLY A 57 23.32 -9.07 3.63
N PHE A 58 23.30 -8.27 2.57
CA PHE A 58 24.36 -8.22 1.58
C PHE A 58 24.93 -6.81 1.53
N PHE A 59 26.25 -6.71 1.48
CA PHE A 59 27.01 -5.45 1.51
C PHE A 59 28.11 -5.46 0.45
N GLY A 60 27.78 -5.97 -0.74
CA GLY A 60 28.64 -5.98 -1.90
C GLY A 60 28.18 -4.99 -2.97
N GLY A 61 29.05 -4.77 -3.97
CA GLY A 61 28.76 -3.88 -5.10
C GLY A 61 28.70 -4.61 -6.43
N SER A 62 27.74 -5.50 -6.56
CA SER A 62 27.50 -6.30 -7.76
C SER A 62 26.10 -6.88 -7.73
N ASP A 63 25.51 -7.12 -8.90
CA ASP A 63 24.26 -7.90 -8.98
C ASP A 63 24.39 -9.22 -8.23
N LEU A 64 23.33 -9.58 -7.51
CA LEU A 64 23.27 -10.79 -6.72
C LEU A 64 21.87 -11.37 -6.78
N ALA A 65 21.77 -12.70 -6.88
CA ALA A 65 20.50 -13.40 -6.78
C ALA A 65 20.64 -14.53 -5.77
N ILE A 66 20.08 -14.37 -4.57
CA ILE A 66 20.12 -15.37 -3.51
C ILE A 66 18.88 -16.25 -3.61
N ASN A 67 19.09 -17.54 -3.82
CA ASN A 67 18.05 -18.55 -3.95
C ASN A 67 17.78 -19.24 -2.61
N LEU A 68 16.53 -19.22 -2.16
CA LEU A 68 16.07 -19.97 -1.00
C LEU A 68 15.77 -21.44 -1.33
N VAL A 69 15.69 -21.80 -2.61
CA VAL A 69 15.31 -23.14 -3.10
C VAL A 69 13.93 -23.52 -2.54
N ASP A 70 13.83 -24.56 -1.72
CA ASP A 70 12.66 -25.03 -0.98
C ASP A 70 12.79 -24.78 0.54
N GLY A 71 13.84 -24.06 0.95
CA GLY A 71 14.13 -23.72 2.34
C GLY A 71 13.14 -22.72 2.93
N ASN A 72 12.95 -22.81 4.25
CA ASN A 72 12.08 -21.92 5.02
C ASN A 72 12.91 -21.27 6.11
N TYR A 73 13.09 -19.95 6.02
CA TYR A 73 13.99 -19.20 6.87
C TYR A 73 13.22 -18.14 7.65
N THR A 74 13.58 -17.98 8.92
CA THR A 74 13.07 -16.89 9.76
C THR A 74 14.25 -16.04 10.18
N ILE A 75 14.14 -14.72 10.05
CA ILE A 75 15.16 -13.76 10.46
C ILE A 75 14.50 -12.58 11.16
N ASN A 76 15.29 -11.83 11.92
CA ASN A 76 14.88 -10.57 12.50
C ASN A 76 14.72 -9.48 11.43
N LYS A 77 15.72 -9.33 10.56
CA LYS A 77 15.86 -8.23 9.61
C LYS A 77 16.69 -8.66 8.41
N TYR A 78 16.30 -8.19 7.22
CA TYR A 78 17.15 -8.19 6.03
C TYR A 78 17.62 -6.77 5.69
N THR A 79 18.92 -6.60 5.49
CA THR A 79 19.51 -5.32 5.02
C THR A 79 20.32 -5.53 3.76
N ASP A 80 19.95 -4.82 2.72
CA ASP A 80 20.76 -4.66 1.54
C ASP A 80 21.54 -3.34 1.62
N GLY A 81 22.83 -3.35 1.33
CA GLY A 81 23.72 -2.21 1.55
C GLY A 81 24.98 -2.21 0.66
N PHE A 82 25.75 -1.13 0.77
CA PHE A 82 26.87 -0.69 -0.09
C PHE A 82 27.66 -1.78 -0.86
N GLY A 83 28.07 -1.58 -2.11
CA GLY A 83 28.42 -0.32 -2.78
C GLY A 83 28.11 -0.24 -4.28
N GLY A 84 28.35 0.91 -4.89
CA GLY A 84 28.05 1.19 -6.31
C GLY A 84 26.58 1.55 -6.59
N ALA A 85 26.26 1.73 -7.87
CA ALA A 85 25.00 2.30 -8.36
C ALA A 85 24.37 1.36 -9.38
N GLY A 86 23.04 1.23 -9.37
CA GLY A 86 22.27 0.53 -10.39
C GLY A 86 22.33 -1.00 -10.30
N PHE A 87 22.75 -1.57 -9.17
CA PHE A 87 22.73 -3.01 -8.97
C PHE A 87 21.33 -3.52 -8.66
N VAL A 88 21.11 -4.80 -8.96
CA VAL A 88 19.88 -5.52 -8.61
C VAL A 88 20.22 -6.70 -7.73
N HIS A 89 19.75 -6.66 -6.49
CA HIS A 89 19.88 -7.73 -5.53
C HIS A 89 18.53 -8.43 -5.37
N THR A 90 18.47 -9.70 -5.74
CA THR A 90 17.24 -10.47 -5.82
C THR A 90 17.21 -11.55 -4.75
N LEU A 91 16.16 -11.55 -3.93
CA LEU A 91 15.79 -12.70 -3.11
C LEU A 91 14.69 -13.48 -3.84
N TYR A 92 14.92 -14.77 -4.08
CA TYR A 92 13.96 -15.63 -4.78
C TYR A 92 13.96 -17.06 -4.27
N ALA A 93 12.92 -17.83 -4.59
CA ALA A 93 12.84 -19.24 -4.23
C ALA A 93 12.49 -20.10 -5.46
N SER A 94 13.45 -20.85 -6.01
CA SER A 94 13.21 -21.65 -7.22
C SER A 94 12.31 -22.87 -7.02
N ALA A 95 12.11 -23.31 -5.77
CA ALA A 95 11.36 -24.51 -5.42
C ALA A 95 10.33 -24.28 -4.29
N GLY A 96 9.83 -23.04 -4.17
CA GLY A 96 8.72 -22.71 -3.27
C GLY A 96 9.10 -22.38 -1.82
N GLY A 97 10.38 -22.16 -1.55
CA GLY A 97 10.88 -21.69 -0.25
C GLY A 97 10.27 -20.36 0.22
N SER A 98 10.51 -20.04 1.49
CA SER A 98 9.93 -18.86 2.15
C SER A 98 10.92 -18.12 3.05
N LEU A 99 10.71 -16.82 3.15
CA LEU A 99 11.39 -15.94 4.11
C LEU A 99 10.37 -15.34 5.07
N THR A 100 10.60 -15.48 6.36
CA THR A 100 9.85 -14.80 7.41
C THR A 100 10.74 -13.76 8.05
N VAL A 101 10.32 -12.49 8.02
CA VAL A 101 10.91 -11.41 8.81
C VAL A 101 10.08 -11.27 10.08
N ASP A 102 10.59 -11.77 11.19
CA ASP A 102 9.99 -11.68 12.52
C ASP A 102 10.85 -10.81 13.45
N ILE A 103 10.43 -9.57 13.64
CA ILE A 103 11.19 -8.53 14.35
C ILE A 103 11.38 -8.82 15.84
N ASN A 104 10.47 -9.60 16.44
CA ASN A 104 10.52 -10.00 17.85
C ASN A 104 10.87 -8.85 18.83
N THR A 105 10.26 -7.66 18.65
CA THR A 105 10.40 -6.53 19.58
C THR A 105 9.09 -5.76 19.76
N ALA A 106 8.84 -5.28 20.98
CA ALA A 106 7.70 -4.40 21.27
C ALA A 106 7.92 -2.97 20.76
N ALA A 107 9.18 -2.60 20.45
CA ALA A 107 9.51 -1.33 19.83
C ALA A 107 9.32 -1.39 18.31
N ASN A 108 9.22 -0.22 17.68
CA ASN A 108 9.24 -0.15 16.22
C ASN A 108 10.67 -0.42 15.73
N ALA A 109 10.82 -1.23 14.68
CA ALA A 109 12.12 -1.58 14.15
C ALA A 109 12.07 -1.89 12.65
N ASP A 110 13.25 -1.87 12.04
CA ASP A 110 13.42 -2.12 10.61
C ASP A 110 13.40 -3.60 10.30
N GLY A 111 12.56 -4.03 9.36
CA GLY A 111 12.52 -5.41 8.89
C GLY A 111 13.19 -5.60 7.54
N LEU A 112 12.84 -4.78 6.56
CA LEU A 112 13.46 -4.80 5.23
C LEU A 112 14.07 -3.43 4.95
N VAL A 113 15.35 -3.43 4.60
CA VAL A 113 16.07 -2.19 4.34
C VAL A 113 16.87 -2.33 3.05
N ASN A 114 16.67 -1.40 2.13
CA ASN A 114 17.59 -1.14 1.02
C ASN A 114 18.33 0.18 1.32
N ALA A 115 19.59 0.07 1.70
CA ALA A 115 20.47 1.15 2.13
C ALA A 115 21.70 1.28 1.21
N THR A 116 21.54 1.01 -0.09
CA THR A 116 22.63 1.08 -1.08
C THR A 116 23.04 2.53 -1.39
N GLY A 117 24.19 2.71 -2.07
CA GLY A 117 24.96 3.96 -2.16
C GLY A 117 24.28 5.15 -2.85
N THR A 118 25.05 6.22 -3.11
CA THR A 118 24.54 7.57 -3.46
C THR A 118 23.60 7.64 -4.67
N SER A 119 23.72 6.73 -5.64
CA SER A 119 22.94 6.76 -6.88
C SER A 119 21.79 5.75 -6.93
N GLY A 120 21.64 4.93 -5.89
CA GLY A 120 20.55 3.99 -5.74
C GLY A 120 20.77 2.60 -6.34
N SER A 121 20.05 1.58 -5.85
CA SER A 121 19.99 0.19 -6.36
C SER A 121 18.64 -0.45 -6.02
N THR A 122 18.38 -1.64 -6.57
CA THR A 122 17.11 -2.35 -6.41
C THR A 122 17.25 -3.58 -5.51
N LEU A 123 16.50 -3.60 -4.41
CA LEU A 123 16.22 -4.82 -3.66
C LEU A 123 14.93 -5.44 -4.21
N ARG A 124 15.05 -6.60 -4.88
CA ARG A 124 13.96 -7.29 -5.57
C ARG A 124 13.55 -8.56 -4.84
N PHE A 125 12.26 -8.74 -4.65
CA PHE A 125 11.63 -9.99 -4.23
C PHE A 125 10.95 -10.61 -5.45
N ASN A 126 11.39 -11.78 -5.87
CA ASN A 126 10.87 -12.47 -7.06
C ASN A 126 10.55 -13.93 -6.73
N ASN A 127 9.39 -14.45 -7.16
CA ASN A 127 8.99 -15.84 -6.94
C ASN A 127 9.30 -16.36 -5.51
N ILE A 128 8.85 -15.62 -4.50
CA ILE A 128 9.17 -15.88 -3.09
C ILE A 128 7.92 -15.70 -2.24
N ASN A 129 7.76 -16.56 -1.24
CA ASN A 129 6.80 -16.38 -0.15
C ASN A 129 7.46 -15.58 0.96
N LEU A 130 7.07 -14.32 1.13
CA LEU A 130 7.56 -13.44 2.17
C LEU A 130 6.47 -13.26 3.23
N THR A 131 6.82 -13.50 4.48
CA THR A 131 5.94 -13.24 5.63
C THR A 131 6.57 -12.18 6.53
N VAL A 132 5.81 -11.18 6.94
CA VAL A 132 6.21 -10.24 7.98
C VAL A 132 5.41 -10.52 9.24
N ASN A 133 6.13 -10.67 10.34
CA ASN A 133 5.58 -10.87 11.66
C ASN A 133 6.33 -9.99 12.68
N ASN A 134 5.67 -9.76 13.80
CA ASN A 134 6.28 -9.21 14.99
C ASN A 134 5.43 -9.65 16.17
N THR A 135 5.81 -10.78 16.75
CA THR A 135 5.06 -11.43 17.83
C THR A 135 4.91 -10.57 19.09
N LEU A 136 5.74 -9.54 19.26
CA LEU A 136 5.70 -8.62 20.39
C LEU A 136 4.96 -7.29 20.10
N GLY A 137 4.43 -7.12 18.88
CA GLY A 137 3.45 -6.07 18.55
C GLY A 137 4.01 -4.72 18.11
N GLY A 138 5.33 -4.54 18.04
CA GLY A 138 5.95 -3.35 17.48
C GLY A 138 5.73 -3.23 15.95
N ILE A 139 6.01 -2.04 15.41
CA ILE A 139 5.87 -1.78 13.97
C ILE A 139 7.09 -2.33 13.22
N THR A 140 6.87 -3.03 12.10
CA THR A 140 7.93 -3.43 11.17
C THR A 140 8.06 -2.43 10.04
N TYR A 141 9.24 -1.83 9.87
CA TYR A 141 9.48 -0.87 8.79
C TYR A 141 10.06 -1.52 7.54
N PHE A 142 9.56 -1.08 6.39
CA PHE A 142 10.22 -1.20 5.08
C PHE A 142 10.85 0.14 4.73
N LYS A 143 12.15 0.14 4.40
CA LYS A 143 12.94 1.37 4.22
C LYS A 143 13.86 1.33 3.00
N ASN A 144 13.75 2.35 2.16
CA ASN A 144 14.79 2.79 1.24
C ASN A 144 15.57 3.95 1.89
N ASN A 145 16.81 3.70 2.28
CA ASN A 145 17.72 4.64 2.94
C ASN A 145 18.83 5.12 1.99
N ASN A 146 19.55 6.18 2.37
CA ASN A 146 20.78 6.68 1.71
C ASN A 146 20.64 7.28 0.29
N SER A 147 19.65 6.89 -0.50
CA SER A 147 19.42 7.48 -1.83
C SER A 147 17.95 7.46 -2.24
N ALA A 148 17.53 8.49 -2.98
CA ALA A 148 16.23 8.55 -3.64
C ALA A 148 16.14 7.62 -4.86
N GLY A 149 17.27 7.14 -5.38
CA GLY A 149 17.31 6.16 -6.48
C GLY A 149 17.09 4.71 -6.02
N ASN A 150 16.89 4.46 -4.73
CA ASN A 150 16.66 3.12 -4.21
C ASN A 150 15.26 2.63 -4.54
N ILE A 151 15.16 1.38 -4.98
CA ILE A 151 13.90 0.72 -5.30
C ILE A 151 13.77 -0.52 -4.42
N MET A 152 12.64 -0.66 -3.75
CA MET A 152 12.21 -1.92 -3.16
C MET A 152 11.11 -2.49 -4.03
N LEU A 153 11.43 -3.54 -4.78
CA LEU A 153 10.55 -4.13 -5.79
C LEU A 153 10.00 -5.47 -5.32
N PHE A 154 8.70 -5.53 -5.10
CA PHE A 154 7.94 -6.77 -4.97
C PHE A 154 7.41 -7.13 -6.34
N ASP A 155 8.05 -8.08 -7.01
CA ASP A 155 7.69 -8.45 -8.36
C ASP A 155 6.33 -9.18 -8.42
N THR A 156 5.72 -9.24 -9.59
CA THR A 156 4.40 -9.87 -9.88
C THR A 156 4.25 -11.31 -9.39
N THR A 157 5.37 -12.02 -9.20
CA THR A 157 5.43 -13.41 -8.71
C THR A 157 5.72 -13.52 -7.21
N SER A 158 6.06 -12.42 -6.55
CA SER A 158 6.25 -12.38 -5.10
C SER A 158 4.91 -12.45 -4.38
N ARG A 159 4.92 -13.06 -3.19
CA ARG A 159 3.74 -13.22 -2.34
C ARG A 159 4.06 -12.68 -0.97
N LEU A 160 3.36 -11.64 -0.54
CA LEU A 160 3.58 -10.98 0.75
C LEU A 160 2.41 -11.25 1.70
N THR A 161 2.70 -11.80 2.87
CA THR A 161 1.77 -11.98 3.99
C THR A 161 2.16 -11.04 5.14
N VAL A 162 1.21 -10.24 5.62
CA VAL A 162 1.44 -9.26 6.70
C VAL A 162 0.64 -9.68 7.94
N ASN A 163 1.30 -10.36 8.88
CA ASN A 163 0.66 -10.84 10.12
C ASN A 163 0.73 -9.82 11.27
N SER A 164 1.62 -8.83 11.14
CA SER A 164 1.79 -7.73 12.09
C SER A 164 1.92 -6.41 11.33
N LEU A 165 1.63 -5.28 11.98
CA LEU A 165 1.66 -3.96 11.33
C LEU A 165 3.00 -3.69 10.62
N VAL A 166 2.90 -3.45 9.31
CA VAL A 166 3.98 -2.95 8.47
C VAL A 166 3.79 -1.46 8.22
N GLN A 167 4.89 -0.72 8.15
CA GLN A 167 4.88 0.66 7.67
C GLN A 167 5.99 0.87 6.64
N ILE A 168 5.59 1.34 5.46
CA ILE A 168 6.49 1.81 4.41
C ILE A 168 6.89 3.24 4.76
N GLU A 169 8.19 3.49 4.91
CA GLU A 169 8.70 4.76 5.44
C GLU A 169 9.36 5.65 4.38
N GLN A 170 9.14 6.96 4.50
CA GLN A 170 9.89 7.99 3.78
C GLN A 170 11.23 8.22 4.48
N ALA A 171 12.27 7.49 4.09
CA ALA A 171 13.60 7.71 4.66
C ALA A 171 14.53 8.51 3.73
N ALA A 172 14.64 8.16 2.44
CA ALA A 172 15.53 8.84 1.49
C ALA A 172 14.91 9.22 0.13
N GLY A 173 13.59 9.11 -0.06
CA GLY A 173 12.96 9.38 -1.36
C GLY A 173 12.83 8.16 -2.28
N GLY A 174 13.34 7.00 -1.86
CA GLY A 174 13.30 5.79 -2.68
C GLY A 174 11.89 5.27 -2.92
N GLU A 175 11.77 4.48 -3.98
CA GLU A 175 10.53 3.95 -4.53
C GLU A 175 10.18 2.57 -3.97
N TYR A 176 8.89 2.35 -3.72
CA TYR A 176 8.36 1.04 -3.33
C TYR A 176 7.37 0.57 -4.40
N GLN A 177 7.77 -0.43 -5.17
CA GLN A 177 6.94 -1.01 -6.23
C GLN A 177 6.29 -2.29 -5.71
N LEU A 178 5.01 -2.22 -5.37
CA LEU A 178 4.22 -3.31 -4.83
C LEU A 178 3.51 -4.09 -5.95
N ASN A 179 4.25 -4.62 -6.92
CA ASN A 179 3.66 -5.28 -8.10
C ASN A 179 3.21 -6.72 -7.82
N GLY A 180 3.58 -7.28 -6.67
CA GLY A 180 3.32 -8.66 -6.29
C GLY A 180 1.91 -8.93 -5.79
N ILE A 181 1.76 -10.09 -5.15
CA ILE A 181 0.48 -10.58 -4.62
C ILE A 181 0.43 -10.37 -3.12
N LEU A 182 -0.53 -9.60 -2.61
CA LEU A 182 -0.81 -9.57 -1.17
C LEU A 182 -1.71 -10.75 -0.80
N GLN A 183 -1.20 -11.57 0.12
CA GLN A 183 -1.89 -12.73 0.64
C GLN A 183 -2.88 -12.34 1.75
N PRO A 184 -3.81 -13.24 2.12
CA PRO A 184 -4.60 -13.10 3.34
C PRO A 184 -3.70 -12.73 4.52
N SER A 185 -3.96 -11.56 5.09
CA SER A 185 -3.11 -10.89 6.06
C SER A 185 -3.94 -10.50 7.29
N LEU A 186 -3.28 -10.39 8.44
CA LEU A 186 -3.92 -10.10 9.72
C LEU A 186 -3.78 -8.64 10.15
N ALA A 187 -2.94 -7.86 9.46
CA ALA A 187 -2.70 -6.47 9.78
C ALA A 187 -2.66 -5.57 8.53
N ALA A 188 -3.05 -4.32 8.72
CA ALA A 188 -2.97 -3.27 7.72
C ALA A 188 -1.52 -2.95 7.32
N ILE A 189 -1.37 -2.40 6.11
CA ILE A 189 -0.12 -1.76 5.67
C ILE A 189 -0.30 -0.26 5.81
N ARG A 190 0.63 0.37 6.54
CA ARG A 190 0.72 1.83 6.60
C ARG A 190 1.69 2.35 5.57
N ILE A 191 1.30 3.43 4.91
CA ILE A 191 2.12 4.10 3.91
C ILE A 191 2.42 5.48 4.45
N ASN A 192 3.70 5.73 4.74
CA ASN A 192 4.26 7.01 5.12
C ASN A 192 5.37 7.38 4.13
N SER A 193 5.09 7.25 2.83
CA SER A 193 6.03 7.48 1.73
C SER A 193 5.32 8.12 0.54
N SER A 194 6.01 9.05 -0.13
CA SER A 194 5.50 9.77 -1.30
C SER A 194 5.86 9.09 -2.63
N ASN A 195 6.32 7.85 -2.61
CA ASN A 195 6.78 7.13 -3.80
C ASN A 195 6.46 5.64 -3.70
N VAL A 196 5.17 5.32 -3.60
CA VAL A 196 4.66 3.95 -3.58
C VAL A 196 3.78 3.74 -4.81
N SER A 197 3.96 2.60 -5.48
CA SER A 197 3.15 2.25 -6.64
C SER A 197 2.64 0.81 -6.61
N PHE A 198 1.47 0.60 -7.20
CA PHE A 198 0.92 -0.70 -7.54
C PHE A 198 0.90 -0.82 -9.06
N GLY A 199 1.78 -1.66 -9.61
CA GLY A 199 1.93 -1.83 -11.04
C GLY A 199 1.01 -2.90 -11.64
N VAL A 200 1.09 -3.01 -12.96
CA VAL A 200 0.40 -4.03 -13.75
C VAL A 200 0.74 -5.43 -13.22
N GLY A 201 -0.30 -6.21 -12.91
CA GLY A 201 -0.15 -7.57 -12.37
C GLY A 201 -0.19 -7.66 -10.85
N HIS A 202 -0.24 -6.53 -10.14
CA HIS A 202 -0.55 -6.52 -8.71
C HIS A 202 -1.87 -7.23 -8.42
N ASN A 203 -1.90 -8.02 -7.34
CA ASN A 203 -3.12 -8.69 -6.93
C ASN A 203 -3.26 -8.77 -5.41
N SER A 204 -4.23 -8.04 -4.90
CA SER A 204 -4.62 -7.99 -3.49
C SER A 204 -6.09 -8.37 -3.30
N SER A 205 -6.68 -9.13 -4.22
CA SER A 205 -8.10 -9.53 -4.15
C SER A 205 -8.44 -10.30 -2.86
N ASN A 206 -7.44 -10.89 -2.20
CA ASN A 206 -7.59 -11.62 -0.94
C ASN A 206 -6.91 -10.92 0.25
N PHE A 207 -6.41 -9.70 0.06
CA PHE A 207 -5.86 -8.90 1.16
C PHE A 207 -7.02 -8.43 2.04
N GLY A 208 -7.17 -9.05 3.21
CA GLY A 208 -8.30 -8.80 4.12
C GLY A 208 -8.20 -7.52 4.95
N GLN A 209 -7.29 -6.61 4.61
CA GLN A 209 -6.92 -5.46 5.45
C GLN A 209 -6.92 -4.16 4.65
N ASP A 210 -6.74 -3.05 5.37
CA ASP A 210 -6.79 -1.70 4.80
C ASP A 210 -5.38 -1.17 4.48
N PHE A 211 -5.33 -0.17 3.61
CA PHE A 211 -4.17 0.71 3.49
C PHE A 211 -4.42 1.98 4.30
N VAL A 212 -3.42 2.36 5.10
CA VAL A 212 -3.52 3.55 5.95
C VAL A 212 -2.46 4.56 5.53
N LEU A 213 -2.90 5.71 5.03
CA LEU A 213 -2.04 6.79 4.54
C LEU A 213 -1.67 7.74 5.67
N LEU A 214 -0.38 8.01 5.81
CA LEU A 214 0.25 8.84 6.85
C LEU A 214 1.23 9.83 6.22
N GLY A 215 1.54 10.91 6.95
CA GLY A 215 2.50 11.92 6.50
C GLY A 215 2.14 12.53 5.15
N ALA A 216 3.08 12.51 4.21
CA ALA A 216 2.85 13.00 2.84
C ALA A 216 2.73 11.82 1.86
N ALA A 217 1.94 10.81 2.23
CA ALA A 217 1.82 9.59 1.46
C ALA A 217 1.29 9.86 0.04
N LYS A 218 1.96 9.30 -0.96
CA LYS A 218 1.48 9.30 -2.35
C LYS A 218 1.53 7.89 -2.88
N VAL A 219 0.41 7.46 -3.44
CA VAL A 219 0.22 6.11 -3.94
C VAL A 219 -0.24 6.19 -5.40
N ALA A 220 0.56 5.65 -6.31
CA ALA A 220 0.18 5.49 -7.71
C ALA A 220 -0.41 4.09 -7.94
N VAL A 221 -1.56 4.04 -8.60
CA VAL A 221 -2.20 2.80 -9.03
C VAL A 221 -2.12 2.73 -10.56
N ASP A 222 -1.07 2.06 -11.02
CA ASP A 222 -0.76 1.90 -12.45
C ASP A 222 -1.31 0.58 -13.03
N GLY A 223 -1.96 -0.26 -12.20
CA GLY A 223 -2.71 -1.42 -12.65
C GLY A 223 -2.92 -2.47 -11.56
N GLY A 224 -3.49 -3.61 -11.98
CA GLY A 224 -3.77 -4.74 -11.10
C GLY A 224 -5.06 -4.59 -10.30
N THR A 225 -5.20 -5.38 -9.23
CA THR A 225 -6.32 -5.30 -8.27
C THR A 225 -5.76 -4.94 -6.91
N VAL A 226 -5.92 -3.69 -6.48
CA VAL A 226 -5.24 -3.14 -5.28
C VAL A 226 -5.97 -3.45 -3.98
N LEU A 227 -7.29 -3.45 -3.98
CA LEU A 227 -8.11 -3.80 -2.81
C LEU A 227 -9.28 -4.69 -3.23
N ASN A 228 -9.90 -5.33 -2.26
CA ASN A 228 -11.17 -6.02 -2.44
C ASN A 228 -12.30 -5.25 -1.76
N THR A 229 -13.53 -5.63 -2.12
CA THR A 229 -14.76 -4.99 -1.66
C THR A 229 -14.81 -4.87 -0.14
N GLY A 230 -15.14 -3.67 0.35
CA GLY A 230 -15.27 -3.39 1.77
C GLY A 230 -13.96 -3.10 2.49
N ARG A 231 -12.82 -3.04 1.80
CA ARG A 231 -11.56 -2.47 2.33
C ARG A 231 -11.45 -1.00 1.95
N LYS A 232 -10.50 -0.30 2.57
CA LYS A 232 -10.38 1.14 2.38
C LYS A 232 -8.94 1.62 2.24
N PHE A 233 -8.82 2.75 1.55
CA PHE A 233 -7.77 3.72 1.80
C PHE A 233 -8.22 4.62 2.95
N GLN A 234 -7.59 4.46 4.11
CA GLN A 234 -7.83 5.30 5.28
C GLN A 234 -6.78 6.39 5.37
N VAL A 235 -7.21 7.64 5.28
CA VAL A 235 -6.35 8.82 5.30
C VAL A 235 -6.32 9.43 6.70
N ASN A 236 -5.16 9.35 7.35
CA ASN A 236 -4.92 9.87 8.69
C ASN A 236 -3.97 11.07 8.68
N THR A 237 -3.88 11.79 7.56
CA THR A 237 -2.96 12.90 7.38
C THR A 237 -3.45 13.91 6.34
N SER A 238 -2.87 15.09 6.35
CA SER A 238 -3.09 16.09 5.31
C SER A 238 -1.93 16.05 4.32
N ASN A 239 -2.21 16.21 3.03
CA ASN A 239 -1.27 16.06 1.90
C ASN A 239 -1.02 14.61 1.47
N ALA A 240 -1.98 13.71 1.72
CA ALA A 240 -1.97 12.40 1.08
C ALA A 240 -2.57 12.49 -0.34
N GLU A 241 -2.12 11.61 -1.22
CA GLU A 241 -2.55 11.55 -2.62
C GLU A 241 -2.69 10.10 -3.10
N LEU A 242 -3.72 9.84 -3.89
CA LEU A 242 -3.93 8.60 -4.61
C LEU A 242 -4.11 8.92 -6.10
N GLU A 243 -3.21 8.41 -6.92
CA GLU A 243 -3.26 8.57 -8.38
C GLU A 243 -3.84 7.29 -8.99
N LEU A 244 -4.94 7.41 -9.72
CA LEU A 244 -5.65 6.31 -10.38
C LEU A 244 -5.32 6.34 -11.88
N ASN A 245 -4.17 5.77 -12.24
CA ASN A 245 -3.62 5.79 -13.60
C ASN A 245 -4.10 4.62 -14.47
N ALA A 246 -4.73 3.61 -13.87
CA ALA A 246 -5.25 2.45 -14.56
C ALA A 246 -6.73 2.21 -14.28
N ALA A 247 -7.45 1.78 -15.31
CA ALA A 247 -8.88 1.56 -15.21
C ALA A 247 -9.23 0.39 -14.28
N ASP A 248 -10.26 0.58 -13.46
CA ASP A 248 -10.84 -0.42 -12.54
C ASP A 248 -9.85 -1.10 -11.58
N ALA A 249 -8.74 -0.42 -11.26
CA ALA A 249 -7.65 -1.03 -10.52
C ALA A 249 -7.86 -1.06 -8.99
N VAL A 250 -8.77 -0.22 -8.47
CA VAL A 250 -9.07 -0.16 -7.03
C VAL A 250 -10.29 -0.99 -6.60
N ASN A 251 -11.05 -1.56 -7.54
CA ASN A 251 -11.99 -2.67 -7.37
C ASN A 251 -12.82 -2.65 -6.05
N ASP A 252 -13.75 -1.70 -5.97
CA ASP A 252 -14.66 -1.44 -4.85
C ASP A 252 -13.95 -0.99 -3.56
N ALA A 253 -12.76 -0.40 -3.66
CA ALA A 253 -12.10 0.23 -2.53
C ALA A 253 -12.90 1.43 -2.03
N ASN A 254 -13.15 1.46 -0.72
CA ASN A 254 -13.74 2.60 -0.05
C ASN A 254 -12.69 3.69 0.22
N ILE A 255 -13.17 4.91 0.38
CA ILE A 255 -12.34 6.07 0.78
C ILE A 255 -12.80 6.57 2.15
N VAL A 256 -11.84 6.81 3.03
CA VAL A 256 -12.04 7.41 4.36
C VAL A 256 -11.03 8.54 4.55
N VAL A 257 -11.53 9.76 4.76
CA VAL A 257 -10.75 10.94 5.15
C VAL A 257 -11.05 11.27 6.61
N SER A 258 -10.27 10.69 7.52
CA SER A 258 -10.53 10.78 8.96
C SER A 258 -10.17 12.16 9.53
N GLY A 259 -11.03 12.72 10.36
CA GLY A 259 -10.78 14.02 11.02
C GLY A 259 -10.65 15.17 10.00
N THR A 260 -9.98 16.26 10.35
CA THR A 260 -9.87 17.46 9.49
C THR A 260 -8.74 17.35 8.45
N ASN A 261 -8.51 16.14 7.93
CA ASN A 261 -7.40 15.86 7.02
C ASN A 261 -7.74 16.26 5.57
N ALA A 262 -6.70 16.42 4.75
CA ALA A 262 -6.84 16.73 3.32
C ALA A 262 -6.27 15.60 2.45
N PHE A 263 -7.07 15.14 1.50
CA PHE A 263 -6.75 14.06 0.58
C PHE A 263 -7.04 14.46 -0.86
N LEU A 264 -6.10 14.15 -1.77
CA LEU A 264 -6.29 14.28 -3.20
C LEU A 264 -6.46 12.88 -3.82
N VAL A 265 -7.48 12.73 -4.65
CA VAL A 265 -7.61 11.60 -5.57
C VAL A 265 -7.48 12.17 -6.97
N ASP A 266 -6.37 11.84 -7.64
CA ASP A 266 -6.13 12.19 -9.04
C ASP A 266 -6.61 11.04 -9.93
N VAL A 267 -7.62 11.29 -10.76
CA VAL A 267 -8.32 10.29 -11.56
C VAL A 267 -7.92 10.45 -13.01
N ASN A 268 -6.98 9.62 -13.45
CA ASN A 268 -6.41 9.64 -14.80
C ASN A 268 -6.98 8.54 -15.71
N ALA A 269 -7.78 7.61 -15.18
CA ALA A 269 -8.40 6.53 -15.92
C ALA A 269 -9.77 6.14 -15.34
N ASP A 270 -10.64 5.60 -16.20
CA ASP A 270 -12.02 5.22 -15.84
C ASP A 270 -12.08 4.26 -14.64
N GLN A 271 -12.97 4.56 -13.69
CA GLN A 271 -13.27 3.69 -12.56
C GLN A 271 -14.76 3.39 -12.55
N ASN A 272 -15.12 2.17 -12.91
CA ASN A 272 -16.50 1.71 -13.02
C ASN A 272 -17.08 1.26 -11.68
N ASN A 273 -16.21 1.01 -10.70
CA ASN A 273 -16.54 0.37 -9.45
C ASN A 273 -15.64 0.85 -8.30
N MET A 274 -15.72 2.15 -7.99
CA MET A 274 -15.24 2.67 -6.72
C MET A 274 -16.20 2.22 -5.59
N GLY A 275 -15.67 2.01 -4.39
CA GLY A 275 -16.49 1.73 -3.22
C GLY A 275 -17.17 2.99 -2.66
N ASP A 276 -17.56 2.92 -1.39
CA ASP A 276 -18.22 3.99 -0.67
C ASP A 276 -17.27 5.13 -0.26
N LEU A 277 -17.82 6.34 -0.18
CA LEU A 277 -17.25 7.46 0.58
C LEU A 277 -17.77 7.41 2.03
N ILE A 278 -17.05 6.70 2.90
CA ILE A 278 -17.55 6.30 4.23
C ILE A 278 -17.46 7.42 5.27
N ASP A 279 -16.40 8.22 5.25
CA ASP A 279 -16.14 9.29 6.22
C ASP A 279 -15.33 10.37 5.51
N ILE A 280 -15.86 11.59 5.49
CA ILE A 280 -15.25 12.76 4.87
C ILE A 280 -15.27 13.87 5.92
N GLY A 281 -14.58 13.68 7.05
CA GLY A 281 -14.52 14.68 8.11
C GLY A 281 -13.69 15.93 7.76
N GLY A 282 -12.92 15.88 6.68
CA GLY A 282 -11.98 16.90 6.24
C GLY A 282 -12.27 17.39 4.83
N THR A 283 -11.26 17.40 3.97
CA THR A 283 -11.40 17.77 2.55
C THR A 283 -10.93 16.63 1.66
N LEU A 284 -11.82 16.17 0.78
CA LEU A 284 -11.49 15.32 -0.36
C LEU A 284 -11.47 16.19 -1.61
N THR A 285 -10.37 16.18 -2.36
CA THR A 285 -10.32 16.74 -3.70
C THR A 285 -10.33 15.59 -4.70
N ILE A 286 -11.24 15.64 -5.66
CA ILE A 286 -11.26 14.73 -6.81
C ILE A 286 -10.80 15.57 -8.00
N ASP A 287 -9.62 15.24 -8.54
CA ASP A 287 -9.12 15.83 -9.77
C ASP A 287 -9.39 14.87 -10.92
N LEU A 288 -10.13 15.33 -11.93
CA LEU A 288 -10.63 14.49 -13.01
C LEU A 288 -9.93 14.85 -14.32
N ASP A 289 -9.17 13.91 -14.87
CA ASP A 289 -8.57 14.10 -16.19
C ASP A 289 -9.67 14.20 -17.28
N PRO A 290 -9.52 15.09 -18.27
CA PRO A 290 -10.50 15.25 -19.35
C PRO A 290 -10.80 14.00 -20.16
N SER A 291 -9.92 13.00 -20.16
CA SER A 291 -10.11 11.73 -20.88
C SER A 291 -10.95 10.71 -20.13
N VAL A 292 -11.20 10.91 -18.82
CA VAL A 292 -12.06 10.03 -18.03
C VAL A 292 -13.51 10.21 -18.45
N THR A 293 -14.15 9.09 -18.75
CA THR A 293 -15.54 8.99 -19.19
C THR A 293 -16.46 8.44 -18.12
N LEU A 294 -15.92 7.76 -17.10
CA LEU A 294 -16.70 7.25 -15.98
C LEU A 294 -15.88 7.19 -14.67
N LEU A 295 -16.44 7.77 -13.62
CA LEU A 295 -16.02 7.60 -12.23
C LEU A 295 -17.25 7.26 -11.39
N ALA A 296 -17.47 5.98 -11.10
CA ALA A 296 -18.66 5.50 -10.42
C ALA A 296 -18.34 4.96 -9.02
N PHE A 297 -18.94 5.59 -8.01
CA PHE A 297 -18.95 5.18 -6.61
C PHE A 297 -20.22 4.38 -6.26
N ASP A 298 -20.12 3.58 -5.22
CA ASP A 298 -21.26 2.96 -4.56
C ASP A 298 -22.17 4.01 -3.87
N ASP A 299 -23.37 3.57 -3.46
CA ASP A 299 -24.34 4.39 -2.76
C ASP A 299 -23.85 4.76 -1.35
N SER A 300 -23.37 5.99 -1.21
CA SER A 300 -22.80 6.51 0.02
C SER A 300 -23.83 7.19 0.93
N SER A 301 -25.12 7.15 0.60
CA SER A 301 -26.18 7.85 1.34
C SER A 301 -26.31 7.41 2.81
N ALA A 302 -25.98 6.15 3.09
CA ALA A 302 -25.98 5.59 4.44
C ALA A 302 -24.93 6.21 5.39
N PHE A 303 -23.97 6.96 4.84
CA PHE A 303 -22.82 7.51 5.58
C PHE A 303 -22.87 9.02 5.79
N GLU A 304 -24.01 9.69 5.50
CA GLU A 304 -24.16 11.15 5.67
C GLU A 304 -23.66 11.66 7.03
N SER A 305 -24.01 10.99 8.12
CA SER A 305 -23.63 11.41 9.47
C SER A 305 -22.12 11.43 9.71
N ASN A 306 -21.37 10.64 8.94
CA ASN A 306 -19.93 10.54 9.07
C ASN A 306 -19.20 11.63 8.30
N TRP A 307 -19.84 12.30 7.34
CA TRP A 307 -19.22 13.41 6.63
C TRP A 307 -19.01 14.62 7.55
N ALA A 308 -19.72 14.70 8.69
CA ALA A 308 -19.39 15.57 9.83
C ALA A 308 -19.02 17.05 9.51
N GLY A 309 -19.49 17.60 8.38
CA GLY A 309 -19.20 18.96 7.92
C GLY A 309 -17.92 19.11 7.07
N GLY A 310 -17.28 18.02 6.65
CA GLY A 310 -16.24 18.06 5.64
C GLY A 310 -16.78 18.34 4.24
N THR A 311 -15.86 18.40 3.29
CA THR A 311 -16.08 18.98 1.96
C THR A 311 -15.48 18.11 0.88
N ILE A 312 -16.13 18.09 -0.27
CA ILE A 312 -15.59 17.51 -1.50
C ILE A 312 -15.44 18.63 -2.52
N ALA A 313 -14.24 18.78 -3.07
CA ALA A 313 -13.97 19.67 -4.19
C ALA A 313 -13.77 18.84 -5.46
N ILE A 314 -14.38 19.25 -6.57
CA ILE A 314 -14.19 18.58 -7.87
C ILE A 314 -13.49 19.53 -8.83
N THR A 315 -12.32 19.15 -9.31
CA THR A 315 -11.62 19.81 -10.42
C THR A 315 -11.80 18.99 -11.70
N GLY A 316 -11.99 19.67 -12.82
CA GLY A 316 -12.22 18.99 -14.10
C GLY A 316 -13.62 18.39 -14.29
N PHE A 317 -14.65 18.86 -13.56
CA PHE A 317 -16.02 18.34 -13.66
C PHE A 317 -16.52 18.22 -15.11
N GLN A 318 -17.11 17.07 -15.42
CA GLN A 318 -17.78 16.77 -16.68
C GLN A 318 -19.17 16.18 -16.41
N GLU A 319 -20.18 16.72 -17.09
CA GLU A 319 -21.57 16.28 -16.96
C GLU A 319 -21.71 14.79 -17.31
N GLY A 320 -22.33 14.00 -16.41
CA GLY A 320 -22.58 12.58 -16.66
C GLY A 320 -21.37 11.65 -16.53
N VAL A 321 -20.25 12.11 -15.97
CA VAL A 321 -19.05 11.27 -15.76
C VAL A 321 -18.99 10.70 -14.35
N ILE A 322 -19.27 11.51 -13.33
CA ILE A 322 -19.21 11.07 -11.93
C ILE A 322 -20.58 10.53 -11.52
N ARG A 323 -20.62 9.32 -10.95
CA ARG A 323 -21.84 8.64 -10.51
C ARG A 323 -21.75 8.19 -9.05
N PHE A 324 -22.86 8.26 -8.33
CA PHE A 324 -23.03 7.68 -6.99
C PHE A 324 -24.24 6.74 -7.00
N GLY A 325 -24.00 5.47 -6.70
CA GLY A 325 -25.02 4.43 -6.77
C GLY A 325 -25.57 4.23 -8.19
N THR A 326 -26.81 3.75 -8.27
CA THR A 326 -27.50 3.47 -9.56
C THR A 326 -28.80 4.25 -9.73
N ASP A 327 -29.10 5.16 -8.82
CA ASP A 327 -30.30 5.99 -8.84
C ASP A 327 -30.07 7.35 -8.15
N ALA A 328 -31.11 8.17 -8.11
CA ALA A 328 -31.06 9.54 -7.56
C ALA A 328 -30.86 9.63 -6.03
N ASN A 329 -30.75 8.49 -5.33
CA ASN A 329 -30.57 8.43 -3.87
C ASN A 329 -29.16 8.01 -3.46
N GLY A 330 -28.21 7.85 -4.41
CA GLY A 330 -26.83 7.47 -4.10
C GLY A 330 -26.08 8.43 -3.16
N LEU A 331 -26.61 9.65 -2.98
CA LEU A 331 -26.21 10.63 -1.99
C LEU A 331 -27.45 11.32 -1.42
N THR A 332 -27.35 11.78 -0.17
CA THR A 332 -28.37 12.64 0.42
C THR A 332 -28.19 14.11 0.03
N LEU A 333 -29.21 14.93 0.29
CA LEU A 333 -29.14 16.37 0.01
C LEU A 333 -28.02 17.08 0.78
N ASN A 334 -27.76 16.65 2.02
CA ASN A 334 -26.71 17.23 2.84
C ASN A 334 -25.31 16.86 2.31
N GLN A 335 -25.14 15.63 1.81
CA GLN A 335 -23.92 15.22 1.14
C GLN A 335 -23.70 15.99 -0.15
N LEU A 336 -24.74 16.17 -0.98
CA LEU A 336 -24.66 17.00 -2.18
C LEU A 336 -24.25 18.44 -1.86
N THR A 337 -24.73 19.00 -0.75
CA THR A 337 -24.33 20.35 -0.30
C THR A 337 -22.85 20.43 0.08
N ALA A 338 -22.24 19.33 0.51
CA ALA A 338 -20.81 19.26 0.83
C ALA A 338 -19.91 19.20 -0.41
N ILE A 339 -20.47 18.89 -1.59
CA ILE A 339 -19.74 18.83 -2.86
C ILE A 339 -19.82 20.18 -3.56
N ASP A 340 -18.69 20.88 -3.67
CA ASP A 340 -18.56 22.23 -4.25
C ASP A 340 -19.65 23.22 -3.77
N GLY A 341 -20.09 23.07 -2.51
CA GLY A 341 -21.12 23.93 -1.91
C GLY A 341 -22.53 23.71 -2.46
N GLY A 342 -22.84 22.54 -3.02
CA GLY A 342 -24.16 22.21 -3.55
C GLY A 342 -24.36 22.58 -5.02
N ALA A 343 -23.28 22.62 -5.80
CA ALA A 343 -23.32 22.94 -7.23
C ALA A 343 -23.99 21.85 -8.10
N TYR A 344 -24.25 20.66 -7.54
CA TYR A 344 -24.68 19.48 -8.28
C TYR A 344 -25.93 18.82 -7.70
N SER A 345 -26.63 18.05 -8.55
CA SER A 345 -27.70 17.11 -8.19
C SER A 345 -27.43 15.73 -8.80
N LEU A 346 -28.16 14.71 -8.36
CA LEU A 346 -28.16 13.40 -9.01
C LEU A 346 -29.31 13.26 -10.01
N ASP A 347 -29.04 12.70 -11.18
CA ASP A 347 -30.07 12.27 -12.11
C ASP A 347 -30.69 10.91 -11.70
N SER A 348 -31.64 10.40 -12.51
CA SER A 348 -32.32 9.13 -12.23
C SER A 348 -31.40 7.89 -12.27
N SER A 349 -30.19 8.03 -12.77
CA SER A 349 -29.18 6.98 -12.87
C SER A 349 -28.00 7.20 -11.91
N GLY A 350 -28.09 8.22 -11.03
CA GLY A 350 -27.09 8.54 -10.02
C GLY A 350 -25.93 9.39 -10.53
N PHE A 351 -25.98 9.93 -11.75
CA PHE A 351 -24.91 10.80 -12.25
C PHE A 351 -25.02 12.20 -11.67
N LEU A 352 -23.88 12.80 -11.34
CA LEU A 352 -23.81 14.22 -11.01
C LEU A 352 -24.10 15.06 -12.24
N THR A 353 -25.02 16.00 -12.05
CA THR A 353 -25.45 16.98 -13.04
C THR A 353 -25.34 18.39 -12.47
N ALA A 354 -24.83 19.35 -13.25
CA ALA A 354 -24.76 20.74 -12.80
C ALA A 354 -26.15 21.32 -12.52
N VAL A 355 -26.33 21.91 -11.35
CA VAL A 355 -27.55 22.67 -11.04
C VAL A 355 -27.47 24.00 -11.80
N PRO A 356 -28.45 24.34 -12.66
CA PRO A 356 -28.39 25.59 -13.40
C PRO A 356 -28.41 26.78 -12.45
N GLU A 357 -27.44 27.68 -12.58
CA GLU A 357 -27.35 28.91 -11.79
C GLU A 357 -28.69 29.67 -11.80
N PRO A 358 -29.15 30.25 -10.67
CA PRO A 358 -30.42 30.98 -10.60
C PRO A 358 -30.57 32.09 -11.66
N SER A 359 -29.45 32.67 -12.10
CA SER A 359 -29.39 33.70 -13.15
C SER A 359 -29.78 33.17 -14.54
N THR A 360 -29.55 31.88 -14.81
CA THR A 360 -29.96 31.20 -16.06
C THR A 360 -31.48 31.17 -16.17
N PHE A 361 -32.17 30.87 -15.07
CA PHE A 361 -33.63 30.92 -15.01
C PHE A 361 -34.17 32.34 -15.14
N ALA A 362 -33.51 33.33 -14.53
CA ALA A 362 -33.89 34.74 -14.64
C ALA A 362 -33.72 35.27 -16.08
N LEU A 363 -32.67 34.87 -16.79
CA LEU A 363 -32.45 35.21 -18.19
C LEU A 363 -33.52 34.58 -19.10
N LEU A 364 -33.82 33.29 -18.92
CA LEU A 364 -34.88 32.61 -19.68
C LEU A 364 -36.25 33.23 -19.42
N ALA A 365 -36.60 33.49 -18.16
CA ALA A 365 -37.86 34.13 -17.78
C ALA A 365 -37.95 35.57 -18.33
N GLY A 366 -36.86 36.33 -18.24
CA GLY A 366 -36.76 37.68 -18.80
C GLY A 366 -36.89 37.70 -20.33
N GLY A 367 -36.26 36.77 -21.03
CA GLY A 367 -36.36 36.60 -22.47
C GLY A 367 -37.78 36.24 -22.94
N LEU A 368 -38.44 35.31 -22.24
CA LEU A 368 -39.84 34.94 -22.50
C LEU A 368 -40.80 36.11 -22.25
N ALA A 369 -40.59 36.88 -21.18
CA ALA A 369 -41.38 38.07 -20.88
C ALA A 369 -41.23 39.15 -21.96
N LEU A 370 -39.99 39.40 -22.44
CA LEU A 370 -39.72 40.32 -23.55
C LEU A 370 -40.34 39.85 -24.87
N GLY A 371 -40.24 38.55 -25.18
CA GLY A 371 -40.88 37.95 -26.35
C GLY A 371 -42.40 38.12 -26.32
N PHE A 372 -43.03 37.91 -25.17
CA PHE A 372 -44.47 38.11 -24.99
C PHE A 372 -44.88 39.58 -25.18
N ILE A 373 -44.08 40.53 -24.67
CA ILE A 373 -44.31 41.97 -24.86
C ILE A 373 -44.17 42.37 -26.33
N MET A 374 -43.17 41.85 -27.05
CA MET A 374 -42.96 42.13 -28.47
C MET A 374 -44.09 41.59 -29.35
N VAL A 375 -44.60 40.38 -29.06
CA VAL A 375 -45.76 39.80 -29.77
C VAL A 375 -47.03 40.61 -29.52
N ARG A 376 -47.23 41.10 -28.29
CA ARG A 376 -48.39 41.94 -27.95
C ARG A 376 -48.35 43.31 -28.63
N ARG A 377 -47.15 43.86 -28.86
CA ARG A 377 -46.95 45.16 -29.54
C ARG A 377 -47.15 45.09 -31.06
N LYS A 378 -46.98 43.93 -31.69
CA LYS A 378 -47.29 43.71 -33.12
C LYS A 378 -48.79 43.46 -33.42
N ARG A 379 -49.61 43.22 -32.39
CA ARG A 379 -51.06 42.95 -32.52
C ARG A 379 -51.94 44.14 -32.15
N ARG A 380 -51.35 45.30 -31.89
CA ARG A 380 -52.01 46.61 -31.85
C ARG A 380 -51.51 47.41 -33.03
#